data_AF-A0A7L8RVZ3-F1
#
_entry.id   AF-A0A7L8RVZ3-F1
#
_cell.length_a   1.000
_cell.length_b   1.000
_cell.length_c   1.000
_cell.angle_alpha   90.00
_cell.angle_beta   90.00
_cell.angle_gamma   90.00
#
_symmetry.space_group_name_H-M   'P 1'
#
loop_
_entity.id
_entity.type
_entity.pdbx_description
1 polymer ?
#
loop_
_entity_poly.entity_id
_entity_poly.type
_entity_poly.pdbx_seq_one_letter_code
_entity_poly.pdbx_strand_id
1 'polypeptide(L)'
;MTEQNRITIDVVSDVVCPWCFLGMKRLENALVSLPDIKAEVHWRPFQLDPTIPPEGKERKAYMLAKFSDENRLKQVHANLVSLGAVEGISFDFDAITVAPNTLDAHRLIRWAAASGDGVQDKLARLLFSLYFEQGKNIGDHAVLVEAAREAGMDTAVVESLLATDADRDDVTNEIVTASRMGITGVPCFLLDGKYAVMGAQDSATLADAIRQVAAEKAAGEPTLN
;
A
#
# COMPACT_ATOMS: atom_id res chain seq x y z
N MET A 1 -5.35 28.36 -6.06
CA MET A 1 -4.44 27.32 -6.61
C MET A 1 -5.04 26.84 -7.91
N THR A 2 -4.30 26.91 -9.02
CA THR A 2 -4.75 26.49 -10.34
C THR A 2 -4.64 24.96 -10.48
N GLU A 3 -5.37 24.35 -11.42
CA GLU A 3 -5.28 22.93 -11.81
C GLU A 3 -3.84 22.44 -12.11
N GLN A 4 -2.93 23.38 -12.40
CA GLN A 4 -1.54 23.11 -12.77
C GLN A 4 -0.66 22.56 -11.64
N ASN A 5 -1.08 22.68 -10.37
CA ASN A 5 -0.32 22.17 -9.21
C ASN A 5 -0.91 20.88 -8.62
N ARG A 6 -1.74 20.15 -9.39
CA ARG A 6 -2.31 18.87 -8.98
C ARG A 6 -1.54 17.70 -9.60
N ILE A 7 -1.16 16.73 -8.77
CA ILE A 7 -0.52 15.49 -9.21
C ILE A 7 -1.30 14.29 -8.70
N THR A 8 -1.50 13.30 -9.56
CA THR A 8 -2.03 11.99 -9.17
C THR A 8 -0.88 11.06 -8.84
N ILE A 9 -0.96 10.32 -7.75
CA ILE A 9 0.05 9.35 -7.32
C ILE A 9 -0.65 8.00 -7.12
N ASP A 10 -0.51 7.11 -8.10
CA ASP A 10 -0.94 5.72 -7.95
C ASP A 10 0.16 4.94 -7.22
N VAL A 11 -0.14 4.44 -6.02
CA VAL A 11 0.76 3.64 -5.19
C VAL A 11 0.40 2.18 -5.36
N VAL A 12 1.18 1.47 -6.18
CA VAL A 12 1.05 0.02 -6.34
C VAL A 12 1.70 -0.66 -5.14
N SER A 13 0.89 -1.40 -4.38
CA SER A 13 1.24 -1.79 -3.02
C SER A 13 0.59 -3.10 -2.59
N ASP A 14 1.21 -3.79 -1.65
CA ASP A 14 0.60 -4.89 -0.92
C ASP A 14 0.61 -4.60 0.58
N VAL A 15 -0.54 -4.77 1.25
CA VAL A 15 -0.74 -4.43 2.66
C VAL A 15 0.07 -5.29 3.63
N VAL A 16 0.62 -6.41 3.15
CA VAL A 16 1.56 -7.29 3.89
C VAL A 16 3.02 -7.07 3.52
N CYS A 17 3.34 -6.02 2.76
CA CYS A 17 4.72 -5.64 2.43
C CYS A 17 5.24 -4.57 3.42
N PRO A 18 6.25 -4.86 4.26
CA PRO A 18 6.75 -3.89 5.24
C PRO A 18 7.44 -2.68 4.57
N TRP A 19 8.05 -2.89 3.39
CA TRP A 19 8.59 -1.80 2.59
C TRP A 19 7.50 -0.89 2.03
N CYS A 20 6.29 -1.40 1.78
CA CYS A 20 5.18 -0.56 1.37
C CYS A 20 4.74 0.37 2.51
N PHE A 21 4.70 -0.14 3.75
CA PHE A 21 4.39 0.70 4.91
C PHE A 21 5.46 1.78 5.13
N LEU A 22 6.74 1.42 5.01
CA LEU A 22 7.84 2.40 5.07
C LEU A 22 7.73 3.44 3.95
N GLY A 23 7.49 2.99 2.71
CA GLY A 23 7.34 3.87 1.55
C GLY A 23 6.14 4.81 1.68
N MET A 24 5.03 4.34 2.26
CA MET A 24 3.87 5.18 2.58
C MET A 24 4.26 6.32 3.51
N LYS A 25 4.94 6.04 4.62
CA LYS A 25 5.37 7.07 5.57
C LYS A 25 6.34 8.07 4.96
N ARG A 26 7.24 7.59 4.09
CA ARG A 26 8.14 8.47 3.35
C ARG A 26 7.42 9.35 2.33
N LEU A 27 6.41 8.82 1.65
CA LEU A 27 5.54 9.62 0.78
C LEU A 27 4.78 10.68 1.59
N GLU A 28 4.22 10.33 2.75
CA GLU A 28 3.57 11.28 3.66
C GLU A 28 4.52 12.44 4.01
N ASN A 29 5.73 12.11 4.44
CA ASN A 29 6.76 13.08 4.82
C ASN A 29 7.21 13.93 3.61
N ALA A 30 7.31 13.33 2.42
CA ALA A 30 7.62 14.05 1.18
C ALA A 30 6.54 15.08 0.86
N LEU A 31 5.26 14.71 0.94
CA LEU A 31 4.12 15.59 0.65
C LEU A 31 4.00 16.75 1.64
N VAL A 32 4.35 16.54 2.92
CA VAL A 32 4.42 17.63 3.91
C VAL A 32 5.43 18.71 3.48
N SER A 33 6.52 18.33 2.81
CA SER A 33 7.53 19.27 2.30
C SER A 33 7.11 20.01 1.01
N LEU A 34 5.94 19.67 0.46
CA LEU A 34 5.41 20.19 -0.81
C LEU A 34 4.03 20.85 -0.64
N PRO A 35 3.89 21.88 0.22
CA PRO A 35 2.58 22.47 0.54
C PRO A 35 1.87 23.11 -0.66
N ASP A 36 2.61 23.49 -1.69
CA ASP A 36 2.06 24.08 -2.91
C ASP A 36 1.54 23.05 -3.91
N ILE A 37 1.81 21.75 -3.71
CA ILE A 37 1.37 20.66 -4.59
C ILE A 37 0.18 19.96 -3.97
N LYS A 38 -0.93 19.90 -4.72
CA LYS A 38 -2.10 19.09 -4.34
C LYS A 38 -1.93 17.68 -4.87
N ALA A 39 -1.49 16.75 -4.02
CA ALA A 39 -1.39 15.34 -4.38
C ALA A 39 -2.72 14.60 -4.14
N GLU A 40 -3.13 13.79 -5.11
CA GLU A 40 -4.22 12.82 -4.98
C GLU A 40 -3.61 11.42 -5.00
N VAL A 41 -3.64 10.74 -3.85
CA VAL A 41 -3.04 9.42 -3.67
C VAL A 41 -4.10 8.35 -3.90
N HIS A 42 -3.81 7.41 -4.78
CA HIS A 42 -4.65 6.24 -5.06
C HIS A 42 -3.89 4.96 -4.76
N TRP A 43 -4.53 4.04 -4.05
CA TRP A 43 -3.92 2.76 -3.69
C TRP A 43 -4.32 1.69 -4.70
N ARG A 44 -3.31 1.08 -5.33
CA ARG A 44 -3.49 0.09 -6.39
C ARG A 44 -2.98 -1.28 -5.93
N PRO A 45 -3.71 -2.36 -6.21
CA PRO A 45 -3.43 -3.65 -5.62
C PRO A 45 -2.20 -4.30 -6.25
N PHE A 46 -1.39 -4.91 -5.40
CA PHE A 46 -0.37 -5.88 -5.74
C PHE A 46 -0.45 -7.02 -4.74
N GLN A 47 -0.14 -8.24 -5.16
CA GLN A 47 -0.10 -9.38 -4.26
C GLN A 47 1.26 -10.06 -4.33
N LEU A 48 2.02 -9.97 -3.23
CA LEU A 48 3.36 -10.57 -3.11
C LEU A 48 3.33 -12.08 -3.23
N ASP A 49 2.24 -12.71 -2.78
CA ASP A 49 2.05 -14.15 -2.86
C ASP A 49 0.56 -14.49 -3.06
N PRO A 50 0.12 -14.62 -4.32
CA PRO A 50 -1.27 -15.00 -4.64
C PRO A 50 -1.59 -16.46 -4.33
N THR A 51 -0.60 -17.26 -3.91
CA THR A 51 -0.78 -18.69 -3.60
C THR A 51 -1.15 -18.95 -2.14
N ILE A 52 -1.18 -17.91 -1.29
CA ILE A 52 -1.69 -18.04 0.08
C ILE A 52 -3.20 -18.32 0.00
N PRO A 53 -3.73 -19.37 0.65
CA PRO A 53 -5.15 -19.67 0.61
C PRO A 53 -5.96 -18.64 1.43
N PRO A 54 -7.30 -18.55 1.25
CA PRO A 54 -8.14 -17.58 1.93
C PRO A 54 -7.99 -17.57 3.46
N GLU A 55 -7.84 -18.76 4.08
CA GLU A 55 -7.63 -18.92 5.52
C GLU A 55 -6.25 -18.45 6.02
N GLY A 56 -5.34 -18.10 5.10
CA GLY A 56 -3.97 -17.71 5.41
C GLY A 56 -3.04 -18.90 5.69
N LYS A 57 -1.79 -18.59 6.04
CA LYS A 57 -0.79 -19.57 6.50
C LYS A 57 -0.27 -19.17 7.88
N GLU A 58 0.19 -20.14 8.65
CA GLU A 58 0.95 -19.85 9.88
C GLU A 58 2.21 -19.07 9.51
N ARG A 59 2.40 -17.89 10.11
CA ARG A 59 3.37 -16.89 9.68
C ARG A 59 4.81 -17.38 9.78
N LYS A 60 5.16 -18.05 10.89
CA LYS A 60 6.53 -18.50 11.15
C LYS A 60 6.95 -19.56 10.14
N ALA A 61 6.12 -20.59 9.94
CA ALA A 61 6.34 -21.64 8.97
C ALA A 61 6.42 -21.08 7.53
N TYR A 62 5.51 -20.17 7.18
CA TYR A 62 5.54 -19.50 5.89
C TYR A 62 6.85 -18.73 5.65
N MET A 63 7.32 -17.97 6.62
CA MET A 63 8.54 -17.17 6.49
C MET A 63 9.80 -18.02 6.48
N LEU A 64 9.86 -19.09 7.25
CA LEU A 64 10.96 -20.05 7.21
C LEU A 64 11.06 -20.72 5.83
N ALA A 65 9.94 -21.13 5.24
CA ALA A 65 9.93 -21.68 3.89
C ALA A 65 10.39 -20.65 2.85
N LYS A 66 9.96 -19.38 2.98
CA LYS A 66 10.28 -18.31 2.03
C LYS A 66 11.75 -17.86 2.08
N PHE A 67 12.34 -17.76 3.27
CA PHE A 67 13.71 -17.24 3.44
C PHE A 67 14.76 -18.33 3.56
N SER A 68 14.38 -19.57 3.88
CA SER A 68 15.27 -20.73 4.10
C SER A 68 16.36 -20.52 5.17
N ASP A 69 16.38 -19.38 5.86
CA ASP A 69 17.35 -18.98 6.88
C ASP A 69 16.69 -18.01 7.89
N GLU A 70 16.58 -18.46 9.14
CA GLU A 70 15.99 -17.67 10.23
C GLU A 70 16.87 -16.47 10.64
N ASN A 71 18.20 -16.59 10.52
CA ASN A 71 19.11 -15.48 10.85
C ASN A 71 19.00 -14.37 9.82
N ARG A 72 18.91 -14.72 8.54
CA ARG A 72 18.65 -13.76 7.46
C ARG A 72 17.32 -13.04 7.67
N LEU A 73 16.27 -13.76 8.08
CA LEU A 73 14.98 -13.16 8.40
C LEU A 73 15.08 -12.13 9.53
N LYS A 74 15.76 -12.49 10.64
CA LYS A 74 15.98 -11.59 11.78
C LYS A 74 16.76 -10.34 11.39
N GLN A 75 17.79 -10.46 10.55
CA GLN A 75 18.57 -9.32 10.06
C GLN A 75 17.72 -8.36 9.20
N VAL A 76 16.89 -8.91 8.29
CA VAL A 76 15.99 -8.10 7.45
C VAL A 76 14.96 -7.37 8.31
N HIS A 77 14.38 -8.06 9.31
CA HIS A 77 13.45 -7.43 10.26
C HIS A 77 14.14 -6.34 11.09
N ALA A 78 15.32 -6.58 11.64
CA ALA A 78 16.05 -5.60 12.45
C ALA A 78 16.33 -4.30 11.67
N ASN A 79 16.71 -4.42 10.39
CA ASN A 79 16.90 -3.25 9.53
C ASN A 79 15.58 -2.48 9.33
N LEU A 80 14.48 -3.19 9.05
CA LEU A 80 13.15 -2.58 8.89
C LEU A 80 12.64 -1.90 10.17
N VAL A 81 12.89 -2.49 11.35
CA VAL A 81 12.53 -1.88 12.64
C VAL A 81 13.29 -0.56 12.83
N SER A 82 14.60 -0.55 12.55
CA SER A 82 15.42 0.67 12.66
C SER A 82 14.92 1.78 11.72
N LEU A 83 14.69 1.44 10.45
CA LEU A 83 14.17 2.38 9.45
C LEU A 83 12.75 2.85 9.79
N GLY A 84 11.89 1.93 10.23
CA GLY A 84 10.52 2.22 10.61
C GLY A 84 10.45 3.19 11.78
N ALA A 85 11.28 3.00 12.80
CA ALA A 85 11.32 3.89 13.97
C ALA A 85 11.64 5.35 13.60
N VAL A 86 12.51 5.57 12.60
CA VAL A 86 12.82 6.91 12.07
C VAL A 86 11.59 7.56 11.44
N GLU A 87 10.74 6.76 10.79
CA GLU A 87 9.50 7.23 10.12
C GLU A 87 8.26 7.12 11.02
N GLY A 88 8.42 6.80 12.31
CA GLY A 88 7.34 6.68 13.29
C GLY A 88 6.52 5.38 13.21
N ILE A 89 7.06 4.31 12.61
CA ILE A 89 6.46 2.97 12.56
C ILE A 89 6.99 2.12 13.71
N SER A 90 6.09 1.52 14.48
CA SER A 90 6.44 0.59 15.56
C SER A 90 6.22 -0.85 15.11
N PHE A 91 7.09 -1.34 14.21
CA PHE A 91 6.99 -2.71 13.71
C PHE A 91 7.05 -3.75 14.85
N ASP A 92 6.01 -4.56 14.97
CA ASP A 92 5.91 -5.72 15.85
C ASP A 92 5.73 -6.99 15.01
N PHE A 93 6.83 -7.44 14.40
CA PHE A 93 6.83 -8.65 13.58
C PHE A 93 6.53 -9.92 14.37
N ASP A 94 6.79 -9.92 15.69
CA ASP A 94 6.59 -11.07 16.57
C ASP A 94 5.11 -11.25 16.92
N ALA A 95 4.33 -10.17 16.96
CA ALA A 95 2.87 -10.23 17.12
C ALA A 95 2.14 -10.84 15.91
N ILE A 96 2.76 -10.88 14.73
CA ILE A 96 2.14 -11.40 13.50
C ILE A 96 2.16 -12.94 13.51
N THR A 97 1.00 -13.55 13.72
CA THR A 97 0.87 -15.03 13.75
C THR A 97 0.36 -15.62 12.44
N VAL A 98 -0.26 -14.83 11.57
CA VAL A 98 -0.84 -15.26 10.29
C VAL A 98 -0.20 -14.50 9.12
N ALA A 99 0.14 -15.20 8.04
CA ALA A 99 0.39 -14.63 6.72
C ALA A 99 -0.92 -14.70 5.92
N PRO A 100 -1.68 -13.59 5.79
CA PRO A 100 -3.00 -13.63 5.16
C PRO A 100 -2.91 -13.62 3.63
N ASN A 101 -3.97 -14.12 2.98
CA ASN A 101 -4.26 -13.72 1.60
C ASN A 101 -4.80 -12.28 1.62
N THR A 102 -4.23 -11.41 0.79
CA THR A 102 -4.56 -9.98 0.80
C THR A 102 -5.65 -9.57 -0.19
N LEU A 103 -6.26 -10.50 -0.92
CA LEU A 103 -7.23 -10.18 -1.96
C LEU A 103 -8.45 -9.43 -1.40
N ASP A 104 -8.99 -9.87 -0.26
CA ASP A 104 -10.14 -9.21 0.36
C ASP A 104 -9.78 -7.85 0.97
N ALA A 105 -8.54 -7.69 1.46
CA ALA A 105 -8.04 -6.38 1.88
C ALA A 105 -7.94 -5.41 0.69
N HIS A 106 -7.47 -5.90 -0.48
CA HIS A 106 -7.41 -5.11 -1.71
C HIS A 106 -8.79 -4.77 -2.28
N ARG A 107 -9.75 -5.69 -2.19
CA ARG A 107 -11.17 -5.41 -2.51
C ARG A 107 -11.71 -4.28 -1.63
N LEU A 108 -11.43 -4.33 -0.33
CA LEU A 108 -11.86 -3.28 0.59
C LEU A 108 -11.24 -1.92 0.24
N ILE A 109 -9.94 -1.88 -0.08
CA ILE A 109 -9.26 -0.66 -0.54
C ILE A 109 -9.89 -0.11 -1.83
N ARG A 110 -10.26 -0.98 -2.77
CA ARG A 110 -10.98 -0.59 -4.00
C ARG A 110 -12.32 0.06 -3.67
N TRP A 111 -13.14 -0.56 -2.81
CA TRP A 111 -14.44 0.00 -2.42
C TRP A 111 -14.33 1.32 -1.65
N ALA A 112 -13.28 1.49 -0.86
CA ALA A 112 -13.02 2.72 -0.12
C ALA A 112 -12.84 3.95 -1.03
N ALA A 113 -12.40 3.76 -2.28
CA ALA A 113 -12.30 4.85 -3.26
C ALA A 113 -13.65 5.51 -3.57
N ALA A 114 -14.76 4.76 -3.47
CA ALA A 114 -16.11 5.26 -3.69
C ALA A 114 -16.74 5.87 -2.42
N SER A 115 -16.07 5.77 -1.26
CA SER A 115 -16.62 6.15 0.05
C SER A 115 -16.31 7.60 0.45
N GLY A 116 -15.57 8.34 -0.37
CA GLY A 116 -15.27 9.77 -0.17
C GLY A 116 -13.78 10.09 -0.25
N ASP A 117 -13.48 11.39 -0.35
CA ASP A 117 -12.11 11.89 -0.48
C ASP A 117 -11.25 11.46 0.72
N GLY A 118 -10.11 10.84 0.45
CA GLY A 118 -9.14 10.40 1.46
C GLY A 118 -9.53 9.13 2.25
N VAL A 119 -10.73 8.57 2.07
CA VAL A 119 -11.16 7.36 2.78
C VAL A 119 -10.31 6.15 2.38
N GLN A 120 -9.98 6.02 1.09
CA GLN A 120 -9.08 4.98 0.60
C GLN A 120 -7.70 5.05 1.26
N ASP A 121 -7.12 6.26 1.32
CA ASP A 121 -5.80 6.46 1.92
C ASP A 121 -5.78 6.18 3.42
N LYS A 122 -6.82 6.64 4.13
CA LYS A 122 -7.02 6.33 5.55
C LYS A 122 -7.12 4.83 5.80
N LEU A 123 -7.89 4.11 4.99
CA LEU A 123 -8.02 2.66 5.11
C LEU A 123 -6.70 1.93 4.88
N ALA A 124 -5.94 2.28 3.83
CA ALA A 124 -4.65 1.65 3.56
C ALA A 124 -3.68 1.80 4.75
N ARG A 125 -3.62 3.00 5.34
CA ARG A 125 -2.83 3.29 6.56
C ARG A 125 -3.26 2.43 7.74
N LEU A 126 -4.58 2.28 7.96
CA LEU A 126 -5.12 1.44 9.03
C LEU A 126 -4.74 -0.03 8.83
N LEU A 127 -4.87 -0.57 7.61
CA LEU A 127 -4.52 -1.96 7.31
C LEU A 127 -3.03 -2.23 7.54
N PHE A 128 -2.15 -1.29 7.18
CA PHE A 128 -0.72 -1.39 7.50
C PHE A 128 -0.48 -1.44 9.01
N SER A 129 -1.07 -0.51 9.78
CA SER A 129 -0.91 -0.48 11.24
C SER A 129 -1.45 -1.73 11.91
N LEU A 130 -2.67 -2.16 11.54
CA LEU A 130 -3.31 -3.36 12.05
C LEU A 130 -2.43 -4.60 11.87
N TYR A 131 -1.82 -4.76 10.69
CA TYR A 131 -0.97 -5.91 10.43
C TYR A 131 0.42 -5.78 11.08
N PHE A 132 1.11 -4.66 10.89
CA PHE A 132 2.52 -4.53 11.23
C PHE A 132 2.81 -4.05 12.65
N GLU A 133 1.89 -3.33 13.28
CA GLU A 133 2.08 -2.78 14.63
C GLU A 133 1.21 -3.51 15.67
N GLN A 134 0.14 -4.18 15.23
CA GLN A 134 -0.84 -4.82 16.11
C GLN A 134 -1.00 -6.33 15.88
N GLY A 135 -0.32 -6.90 14.88
CA GLY A 135 -0.34 -8.33 14.59
C GLY A 135 -1.70 -8.89 14.15
N LYS A 136 -2.65 -8.03 13.73
CA LYS A 136 -4.01 -8.44 13.35
C LYS A 136 -4.00 -9.16 12.01
N ASN A 137 -4.84 -10.18 11.89
CA ASN A 137 -5.05 -10.89 10.64
C ASN A 137 -5.93 -10.06 9.69
N ILE A 138 -5.32 -9.34 8.76
CA ILE A 138 -6.04 -8.56 7.73
C ILE A 138 -6.63 -9.40 6.58
N GLY A 139 -6.60 -10.73 6.68
CA GLY A 139 -7.44 -11.63 5.87
C GLY A 139 -8.78 -11.97 6.55
N ASP A 140 -8.96 -11.63 7.82
CA ASP A 140 -10.19 -11.86 8.57
C ASP A 140 -11.22 -10.75 8.27
N HIS A 141 -12.42 -11.14 7.83
CA HIS A 141 -13.50 -10.21 7.52
C HIS A 141 -13.90 -9.34 8.71
N ALA A 142 -13.86 -9.84 9.94
CA ALA A 142 -14.18 -9.03 11.12
C ALA A 142 -13.17 -7.90 11.33
N VAL A 143 -11.87 -8.16 11.08
CA VAL A 143 -10.82 -7.15 11.14
C VAL A 143 -10.98 -6.13 10.02
N LEU A 144 -11.32 -6.59 8.81
CA LEU A 144 -11.56 -5.73 7.65
C LEU A 144 -12.77 -4.81 7.85
N VAL A 145 -13.87 -5.30 8.42
CA VAL A 145 -15.07 -4.51 8.73
C VAL A 145 -14.77 -3.44 9.77
N GLU A 146 -13.99 -3.75 10.81
CA GLU A 146 -13.59 -2.75 11.81
C GLU A 146 -12.69 -1.67 11.20
N ALA A 147 -11.72 -2.06 10.36
CA ALA A 147 -10.90 -1.10 9.61
C ALA A 147 -11.76 -0.19 8.71
N ALA A 148 -12.77 -0.75 8.05
CA ALA A 148 -13.70 0.00 7.21
C ALA A 148 -14.52 1.00 8.03
N ARG A 149 -15.02 0.59 9.20
CA ARG A 149 -15.72 1.47 10.16
C ARG A 149 -14.86 2.66 10.55
N GLU A 150 -13.63 2.40 10.98
CA GLU A 150 -12.70 3.44 11.41
C GLU A 150 -12.33 4.37 10.24
N ALA A 151 -12.21 3.84 9.03
CA ALA A 151 -11.99 4.63 7.82
C ALA A 151 -13.18 5.54 7.45
N GLY A 152 -14.39 5.21 7.92
CA GLY A 152 -15.62 5.97 7.65
C GLY A 152 -16.51 5.36 6.57
N MET A 153 -16.37 4.07 6.29
CA MET A 153 -17.19 3.33 5.32
C MET A 153 -18.46 2.77 5.97
N ASP A 154 -19.47 2.48 5.16
CA ASP A 154 -20.69 1.79 5.60
C ASP A 154 -20.40 0.29 5.83
N THR A 155 -20.39 -0.12 7.09
CA THR A 155 -20.06 -1.49 7.47
C THR A 155 -21.07 -2.51 6.97
N ALA A 156 -22.36 -2.15 6.86
CA ALA A 156 -23.38 -3.09 6.39
C ALA A 156 -23.18 -3.42 4.90
N VAL A 157 -22.79 -2.42 4.10
CA VAL A 157 -22.40 -2.63 2.70
C VAL A 157 -21.14 -3.48 2.61
N VAL A 158 -20.12 -3.16 3.40
CA VAL A 158 -18.84 -3.90 3.41
C VAL A 158 -19.03 -5.36 3.79
N GLU A 159 -19.77 -5.64 4.87
CA GLU A 159 -20.11 -7.00 5.30
C GLU A 159 -20.82 -7.79 4.19
N SER A 160 -21.79 -7.16 3.52
CA SER A 160 -22.52 -7.77 2.41
C SER A 160 -21.62 -8.08 1.22
N LEU A 161 -20.66 -7.20 0.88
CA LEU A 161 -19.76 -7.40 -0.25
C LEU A 161 -18.70 -8.47 0.06
N LEU A 162 -18.12 -8.45 1.26
CA LEU A 162 -17.12 -9.44 1.70
C LEU A 162 -17.66 -10.87 1.69
N ALA A 163 -18.95 -11.06 1.99
CA ALA A 163 -19.63 -12.35 1.92
C ALA A 163 -19.81 -12.93 0.50
N THR A 164 -19.40 -12.19 -0.54
CA THR A 164 -19.57 -12.56 -1.96
C THR A 164 -18.25 -12.48 -2.72
N ASP A 165 -18.27 -12.83 -4.01
CA ASP A 165 -17.14 -12.68 -4.93
C ASP A 165 -17.06 -11.31 -5.62
N ALA A 166 -17.85 -10.31 -5.18
CA ALA A 166 -17.86 -8.97 -5.78
C ALA A 166 -16.45 -8.38 -5.94
N ASP A 167 -16.11 -7.90 -7.14
CA ASP A 167 -14.79 -7.32 -7.48
C ASP A 167 -13.56 -8.23 -7.29
N ARG A 168 -13.70 -9.53 -6.99
CA ARG A 168 -12.54 -10.45 -6.90
C ARG A 168 -11.78 -10.49 -8.22
N ASP A 169 -12.50 -10.75 -9.32
CA ASP A 169 -11.91 -10.83 -10.66
C ASP A 169 -11.33 -9.49 -11.11
N ASP A 170 -12.00 -8.39 -10.79
CA ASP A 170 -11.53 -7.05 -11.13
C ASP A 170 -10.20 -6.71 -10.44
N VAL A 171 -10.09 -6.98 -9.13
CA VAL A 171 -8.85 -6.79 -8.37
C VAL A 171 -7.74 -7.73 -8.87
N THR A 172 -8.06 -8.99 -9.15
CA THR A 172 -7.08 -9.95 -9.73
C THR A 172 -6.59 -9.47 -11.10
N ASN A 173 -7.49 -9.01 -11.97
CA ASN A 173 -7.13 -8.48 -13.29
C ASN A 173 -6.26 -7.23 -13.19
N GLU A 174 -6.52 -6.38 -12.20
CA GLU A 174 -5.73 -5.19 -11.92
C GLU A 174 -4.30 -5.53 -11.48
N ILE A 175 -4.14 -6.50 -10.58
CA ILE A 175 -2.84 -7.04 -10.15
C ILE A 175 -2.06 -7.59 -11.36
N VAL A 176 -2.72 -8.38 -12.22
CA VAL A 176 -2.11 -8.94 -13.43
C VAL A 176 -1.70 -7.82 -14.40
N THR A 177 -2.52 -6.78 -14.54
CA THR A 177 -2.23 -5.64 -15.41
C THR A 177 -1.00 -4.88 -14.92
N ALA A 178 -0.88 -4.60 -13.63
CA ALA A 178 0.31 -3.95 -13.06
C ALA A 178 1.59 -4.76 -13.35
N SER A 179 1.53 -6.08 -13.23
CA SER A 179 2.65 -6.96 -13.59
C SER A 179 3.01 -6.87 -15.08
N ARG A 180 2.02 -6.85 -15.98
CA ARG A 180 2.22 -6.68 -17.44
C ARG A 180 2.80 -5.32 -17.80
N MET A 181 2.57 -4.29 -16.98
CA MET A 181 3.19 -2.97 -17.11
C MET A 181 4.65 -2.94 -16.62
N GLY A 182 5.21 -4.08 -16.20
CA GLY A 182 6.60 -4.19 -15.73
C GLY A 182 6.78 -3.98 -14.23
N ILE A 183 5.70 -3.76 -13.48
CA ILE A 183 5.75 -3.60 -12.02
C ILE A 183 5.92 -4.98 -11.40
N THR A 184 7.16 -5.31 -11.06
CA THR A 184 7.55 -6.62 -10.51
C THR A 184 7.90 -6.58 -9.02
N GLY A 185 7.80 -5.41 -8.40
CA GLY A 185 8.06 -5.20 -6.99
C GLY A 185 7.34 -3.97 -6.46
N VAL A 186 7.15 -3.93 -5.14
CA VAL A 186 6.40 -2.88 -4.44
C VAL A 186 7.16 -2.39 -3.19
N PRO A 187 6.96 -1.12 -2.76
CA PRO A 187 6.05 -0.13 -3.35
C PRO A 187 6.56 0.39 -4.69
N CYS A 188 5.63 0.75 -5.57
CA CYS A 188 5.90 1.49 -6.80
C CYS A 188 4.98 2.71 -6.81
N PHE A 189 5.56 3.90 -6.99
CA PHE A 189 4.84 5.16 -7.07
C PHE A 189 4.78 5.61 -8.53
N LEU A 190 3.59 5.58 -9.12
CA LEU A 190 3.33 6.08 -10.46
C LEU A 190 2.83 7.52 -10.35
N LEU A 191 3.67 8.47 -10.77
CA LEU A 191 3.39 9.90 -10.74
C LEU A 191 2.76 10.32 -12.07
N ASP A 192 1.54 10.86 -12.00
CA ASP A 192 0.69 11.29 -13.12
C ASP A 192 0.54 10.21 -14.22
N GLY A 193 0.59 8.94 -13.82
CA GLY A 193 0.51 7.77 -14.72
C GLY A 193 1.69 7.61 -15.69
N LYS A 194 2.78 8.37 -15.52
CA LYS A 194 3.89 8.42 -16.49
C LYS A 194 5.24 8.04 -15.89
N TYR A 195 5.52 8.50 -14.67
CA TYR A 195 6.84 8.30 -14.05
C TYR A 195 6.75 7.31 -12.92
N ALA A 196 7.56 6.25 -12.97
CA ALA A 196 7.62 5.23 -11.93
C ALA A 196 8.81 5.45 -11.00
N VAL A 197 8.56 5.58 -9.70
CA VAL A 197 9.58 5.51 -8.66
C VAL A 197 9.47 4.16 -7.95
N MET A 198 10.52 3.35 -8.06
CA MET A 198 10.53 1.98 -7.54
C MET A 198 11.13 1.90 -6.14
N GLY A 199 10.45 1.17 -5.26
CA GLY A 199 10.90 0.89 -3.89
C GLY A 199 10.64 2.03 -2.92
N ALA A 200 10.87 1.77 -1.63
CA ALA A 200 10.72 2.75 -0.56
C ALA A 200 11.88 3.76 -0.54
N GLN A 201 12.00 4.58 -1.59
CA GLN A 201 12.99 5.66 -1.67
C GLN A 201 12.81 6.64 -0.49
N ASP A 202 13.88 7.34 -0.10
CA ASP A 202 13.78 8.35 0.96
C ASP A 202 12.83 9.50 0.58
N SER A 203 12.33 10.19 1.60
CA SER A 203 11.33 11.26 1.44
C SER A 203 11.82 12.41 0.57
N ALA A 204 13.14 12.70 0.57
CA ALA A 204 13.71 13.76 -0.26
C ALA A 204 13.67 13.38 -1.74
N THR A 205 14.07 12.15 -2.06
CA THR A 205 14.01 11.59 -3.42
C THR A 205 12.57 11.57 -3.94
N LEU A 206 11.61 11.15 -3.11
CA LEU A 206 10.19 11.19 -3.48
C LEU A 206 9.71 12.63 -3.71
N ALA A 207 10.09 13.58 -2.84
CA ALA A 207 9.69 14.98 -2.98
C ALA A 207 10.26 15.61 -4.25
N ASP A 208 11.52 15.33 -4.59
CA ASP A 208 12.17 15.82 -5.81
C ASP A 208 11.50 15.27 -7.06
N ALA A 209 11.20 13.97 -7.09
CA ALA A 209 10.48 13.35 -8.20
C ALA A 209 9.08 13.97 -8.39
N ILE A 210 8.32 14.14 -7.31
CA ILE A 210 6.98 14.77 -7.35
C ILE A 210 7.08 16.22 -7.86
N ARG A 211 8.06 16.99 -7.36
CA ARG A 211 8.28 18.37 -7.76
C ARG A 211 8.62 18.48 -9.25
N GLN A 212 9.49 17.60 -9.74
CA GLN A 212 9.86 17.55 -11.15
C GLN A 212 8.64 17.27 -12.03
N VAL A 213 7.86 16.23 -11.73
CA VAL A 213 6.68 15.86 -12.53
C VAL A 213 5.62 16.97 -12.49
N ALA A 214 5.40 17.60 -11.34
CA ALA A 214 4.49 18.74 -11.23
C ALA A 214 4.95 19.94 -12.07
N ALA A 215 6.25 20.24 -12.10
CA ALA A 215 6.80 21.32 -12.91
C ALA A 215 6.67 21.05 -14.42
N GLU A 216 6.97 19.83 -14.87
CA GLU A 216 6.82 19.41 -16.27
C GLU A 216 5.35 19.51 -16.73
N LYS A 217 4.41 19.07 -15.88
CA LYS A 217 2.97 19.19 -16.13
C LYS A 217 2.53 20.66 -16.25
N ALA A 218 3.05 21.54 -15.39
CA ALA A 218 2.74 22.96 -15.42
C ALA A 218 3.33 23.69 -16.65
N ALA A 219 4.50 23.24 -17.14
CA ALA A 219 5.18 23.82 -18.29
C ALA A 219 4.54 23.44 -19.64
N GLY A 220 3.66 22.43 -19.68
CA GLY A 220 3.03 21.94 -20.91
C GLY A 220 4.03 21.35 -21.91
N GLU A 221 5.22 20.96 -21.46
CA GLU A 221 6.26 20.40 -22.33
C GLU A 221 5.86 18.99 -22.81
N PRO A 222 6.08 18.67 -24.10
CA PRO A 222 6.00 17.30 -24.57
C PRO A 222 7.19 16.51 -24.01
N THR A 223 6.85 15.55 -23.16
CA THR A 223 7.62 14.42 -22.64
C THR A 223 8.92 14.09 -23.37
N LEU A 224 10.04 14.03 -22.63
CA LEU A 224 11.27 13.37 -23.07
C LEU A 224 11.04 11.85 -23.06
N ASN A 225 11.26 11.23 -24.23
CA ASN A 225 11.18 9.79 -24.48
C ASN A 225 12.22 8.98 -23.71
#